data_AF-U1NV42-F1
#
_entry.id   AF-U1NV42-F1
#
_cell.length_a   1.000
_cell.length_b   1.000
_cell.length_c   1.000
_cell.angle_alpha   90.00
_cell.angle_beta   90.00
_cell.angle_gamma   90.00
#
_symmetry.space_group_name_H-M   'P 1'
#
loop_
_entity.id
_entity.type
_entity.pdbx_description
1 polymer ?
#
loop_
_entity_poly.entity_id
_entity_poly.type
_entity_poly.pdbx_seq_one_letter_code
_entity_poly.pdbx_strand_id
1 'polypeptide(L)'
;MSQVPFHYIDLRTFCYATEDKKRVEAALRTFLPEEFEIDRVENSGHHGDRIIVLSARVENADGMRVVLNRLADLDTIDRVITELEDRVDDNCSFSFG
;
A
#
# COMPACT_ATOMS: atom_id res chain seq x y z
N MET A 1 5.10 24.72 8.10
CA MET A 1 5.32 23.27 7.89
C MET A 1 4.56 22.88 6.64
N SER A 2 5.24 22.39 5.61
CA SER A 2 4.62 21.93 4.38
C SER A 2 3.82 20.65 4.70
N GLN A 3 2.50 20.78 4.66
CA GLN A 3 1.57 19.69 4.82
C GLN A 3 1.77 18.71 3.65
N VAL A 4 1.86 17.42 3.91
CA VAL A 4 1.82 16.41 2.84
C VAL A 4 0.42 16.53 2.21
N PRO A 5 0.28 16.64 0.88
CA PRO A 5 -0.99 16.94 0.23
C PRO A 5 -1.98 15.76 0.19
N PHE A 6 -1.73 14.71 0.97
CA PHE A 6 -2.56 13.52 1.05
C PHE A 6 -3.29 13.46 2.39
N HIS A 7 -4.55 13.05 2.36
CA HIS A 7 -5.34 12.83 3.59
C HIS A 7 -4.96 11.53 4.28
N TYR A 8 -4.64 10.48 3.51
CA TYR A 8 -4.18 9.19 3.99
C TYR A 8 -3.52 8.43 2.84
N ILE A 9 -2.78 7.37 3.17
CA ILE A 9 -2.30 6.36 2.22
C ILE A 9 -2.74 4.99 2.73
N ASP A 10 -3.49 4.26 1.89
CA ASP A 10 -3.90 2.88 2.16
C ASP A 10 -3.03 1.92 1.36
N LEU A 11 -2.31 1.05 2.06
CA LEU A 11 -1.54 -0.05 1.48
C LEU A 11 -2.28 -1.36 1.75
N ARG A 12 -2.50 -2.17 0.71
CA ARG A 12 -3.22 -3.44 0.83
C ARG A 12 -2.56 -4.51 -0.03
N THR A 13 -2.47 -5.72 0.50
CA THR A 13 -2.04 -6.90 -0.27
C THR A 13 -2.86 -8.13 0.12
N PHE A 14 -2.89 -9.10 -0.78
CA PHE A 14 -3.52 -10.40 -0.58
C PHE A 14 -2.43 -11.45 -0.40
N CYS A 15 -2.56 -12.28 0.63
CA CYS A 15 -1.77 -13.48 0.82
C CYS A 15 -2.66 -14.69 0.51
N TYR A 16 -2.31 -15.42 -0.54
CA TYR A 16 -2.99 -16.65 -0.96
C TYR A 16 -2.52 -17.85 -0.14
N ALA A 17 -3.30 -18.93 -0.17
CA ALA A 17 -3.05 -20.14 0.62
C ALA A 17 -1.67 -20.79 0.37
N THR A 18 -1.12 -20.64 -0.83
CA THR A 18 0.20 -21.21 -1.20
C THR A 18 1.37 -20.31 -0.83
N GLU A 19 1.12 -19.10 -0.34
CA GLU A 19 2.15 -18.12 -0.04
C GLU A 19 2.58 -18.14 1.43
N ASP A 20 3.80 -17.70 1.67
CA ASP A 20 4.30 -17.51 3.02
C ASP A 20 3.84 -16.16 3.57
N LYS A 21 2.90 -16.21 4.52
CA LYS A 21 2.32 -15.04 5.19
C LYS A 21 3.38 -14.08 5.74
N LYS A 22 4.47 -14.59 6.33
CA LYS A 22 5.53 -13.75 6.92
C LYS A 22 6.30 -13.02 5.83
N ARG A 23 6.54 -13.68 4.68
CA ARG A 23 7.21 -13.06 3.54
C ARG A 23 6.35 -11.98 2.90
N VAL A 24 5.04 -12.23 2.73
CA VAL A 24 4.10 -11.24 2.18
C VAL A 24 3.98 -10.04 3.13
N GLU A 25 3.85 -10.27 4.43
CA GLU A 25 3.82 -9.17 5.41
C GLU A 25 5.14 -8.38 5.43
N ALA A 26 6.29 -9.06 5.36
CA ALA A 26 7.58 -8.39 5.30
C ALA A 26 7.72 -7.51 4.05
N ALA A 27 7.19 -7.96 2.90
CA ALA A 27 7.13 -7.14 1.69
C ALA A 27 6.22 -5.92 1.84
N LEU A 28 5.06 -6.05 2.50
CA LEU A 28 4.21 -4.89 2.80
C LEU A 28 4.94 -3.89 3.73
N ARG A 29 5.69 -4.40 4.71
CA ARG A 29 6.46 -3.59 5.67
C ARG A 29 7.59 -2.78 5.04
N THR A 30 8.10 -3.12 3.85
CA THR A 30 9.18 -2.33 3.22
C THR A 30 8.76 -0.90 2.89
N PHE A 31 7.46 -0.68 2.69
CA PHE A 31 6.90 0.64 2.38
C PHE A 31 6.45 1.40 3.62
N LEU A 32 6.27 0.72 4.75
CA LEU A 32 5.73 1.31 5.96
C LEU A 32 6.83 1.87 6.89
N PRO A 33 6.47 2.79 7.80
CA PRO A 33 7.32 3.14 8.93
C PRO A 33 7.70 1.92 9.78
N GLU A 34 8.81 2.03 10.51
CA GLU A 34 9.19 1.00 11.48
C GLU A 34 8.07 0.79 12.51
N GLU A 35 7.86 -0.48 12.89
CA GLU A 35 6.86 -0.89 13.89
C GLU A 35 5.41 -0.48 13.58
N PHE A 36 5.09 -0.14 12.32
CA PHE A 36 3.71 0.17 11.94
C PHE A 36 2.78 -1.05 12.04
N GLU A 37 1.57 -0.85 12.57
CA GLU A 37 0.57 -1.91 12.69
C GLU A 37 -0.02 -2.30 11.33
N ILE A 38 -0.23 -3.60 11.13
CA ILE A 38 -0.84 -4.16 9.93
C ILE A 38 -2.06 -4.96 10.35
N ASP A 39 -3.21 -4.55 9.84
CA ASP A 39 -4.47 -5.26 10.01
C ASP A 39 -4.48 -6.53 9.17
N ARG A 40 -5.04 -7.59 9.73
CA ARG A 40 -5.16 -8.90 9.08
C ARG A 40 -6.61 -9.37 9.11
N VAL A 41 -7.18 -9.60 7.94
CA VAL A 41 -8.56 -10.10 7.80
C VAL A 41 -8.56 -11.37 6.95
N GLU A 42 -9.06 -12.47 7.51
CA GLU A 42 -9.30 -13.69 6.74
C GLU A 42 -10.52 -13.51 5.85
N ASN A 43 -10.40 -13.89 4.58
CA ASN A 43 -11.47 -13.79 3.59
C ASN A 43 -11.43 -14.98 2.62
N SER A 44 -12.44 -15.12 1.77
CA SER A 44 -12.46 -16.05 0.64
C SER A 44 -12.18 -15.30 -0.66
N GLY A 45 -11.20 -15.76 -1.43
CA GLY A 45 -10.90 -15.25 -2.75
C GLY A 45 -11.99 -15.57 -3.77
N HIS A 46 -11.82 -15.09 -5.00
CA HIS A 46 -12.82 -15.21 -6.07
C HIS A 46 -13.25 -16.66 -6.36
N HIS A 47 -12.33 -17.63 -6.19
CA HIS A 47 -12.58 -19.06 -6.37
C HIS A 47 -12.95 -19.82 -5.09
N GLY A 48 -13.19 -19.12 -3.98
CA GLY A 48 -13.51 -19.71 -2.68
C GLY A 48 -12.29 -20.15 -1.85
N ASP A 49 -11.08 -20.03 -2.39
CA ASP A 49 -9.84 -20.30 -1.66
C ASP A 49 -9.67 -19.29 -0.51
N ARG A 50 -9.14 -19.75 0.64
CA ARG A 50 -8.85 -18.85 1.76
C ARG A 50 -7.74 -17.88 1.37
N ILE A 51 -8.00 -16.60 1.57
CA ILE A 51 -7.04 -15.51 1.43
C ILE A 51 -6.92 -14.75 2.74
N ILE A 52 -5.79 -14.10 2.95
CA ILE A 52 -5.63 -13.12 4.03
C ILE A 52 -5.41 -11.77 3.37
N VAL A 53 -6.25 -10.81 3.73
CA VAL A 53 -6.05 -9.41 3.37
C VAL A 53 -5.18 -8.80 4.45
N LEU A 54 -4.02 -8.28 4.05
CA LEU A 54 -3.16 -7.47 4.90
C LEU A 54 -3.34 -6.00 4.48
N SER A 55 -3.62 -5.12 5.43
CA SER A 55 -3.79 -3.69 5.14
C SER A 55 -3.16 -2.81 6.21
N ALA A 56 -2.70 -1.64 5.79
CA ALA A 56 -2.20 -0.59 6.66
C ALA A 56 -2.66 0.76 6.15
N ARG A 57 -3.17 1.60 7.05
CA ARG A 57 -3.67 2.94 6.76
C ARG A 57 -2.82 3.99 7.46
N VAL A 58 -2.13 4.82 6.70
CA VAL A 58 -1.22 5.84 7.21
C VAL A 58 -1.88 7.21 7.09
N GLU A 59 -2.21 7.84 8.22
CA GLU A 59 -2.93 9.13 8.26
C GLU A 59 -2.06 10.29 8.78
N ASN A 60 -0.89 10.00 9.36
CA ASN A 60 0.02 11.03 9.84
C ASN A 60 1.07 11.40 8.78
N ALA A 61 1.45 12.68 8.75
CA ALA A 61 2.33 13.22 7.70
C ALA A 61 3.73 12.58 7.67
N ASP A 62 4.30 12.22 8.83
CA ASP A 62 5.64 11.62 8.88
C ASP A 62 5.65 10.20 8.31
N GLY A 63 4.62 9.41 8.64
CA GLY A 63 4.42 8.10 8.05
C GLY A 63 4.18 8.17 6.54
N MET A 64 3.37 9.14 6.08
CA MET A 64 3.16 9.32 4.64
C MET A 64 4.46 9.66 3.91
N ARG A 65 5.33 10.49 4.51
CA ARG A 65 6.65 10.79 3.92
C ARG A 65 7.51 9.54 3.79
N VAL A 66 7.50 8.65 4.78
CA VAL A 66 8.22 7.37 4.67
C VAL A 66 7.72 6.56 3.48
N VAL A 67 6.40 6.38 3.36
CA VAL A 67 5.80 5.63 2.25
C VAL A 67 6.15 6.26 0.90
N LEU A 68 5.94 7.56 0.76
CA LEU A 68 6.20 8.28 -0.50
C LEU A 68 7.69 8.25 -0.89
N ASN A 69 8.61 8.37 0.07
CA ASN A 69 10.04 8.24 -0.20
C ASN A 69 10.40 6.83 -0.70
N ARG A 70 9.84 5.78 -0.08
CA ARG A 70 10.04 4.39 -0.53
C ARG A 70 9.52 4.15 -1.94
N LEU A 71 8.42 4.81 -2.32
CA LEU A 71 7.88 4.74 -3.68
C LEU A 71 8.73 5.53 -4.68
N ALA A 72 9.23 6.70 -4.28
CA ALA A 72 10.12 7.51 -5.11
C ALA A 72 11.44 6.82 -5.45
N ASP A 73 11.90 5.89 -4.60
CA ASP A 73 13.10 5.09 -4.82
C ASP A 73 12.89 3.92 -5.81
N LEU A 74 11.66 3.67 -6.30
CA LEU A 74 11.40 2.59 -7.24
C LEU A 74 11.82 2.97 -8.66
N ASP A 75 12.53 2.08 -9.35
CA ASP A 75 12.93 2.27 -10.76
C ASP A 75 11.75 2.53 -11.71
N THR A 76 10.54 2.11 -11.32
CA THR A 76 9.31 2.25 -12.11
C THR A 76 8.54 3.54 -11.83
N ILE A 77 9.00 4.40 -10.91
CA ILE A 77 8.21 5.56 -10.46
C ILE A 77 7.91 6.55 -11.59
N ASP A 78 8.84 6.77 -12.51
CA ASP A 78 8.66 7.70 -13.64
C ASP A 78 7.48 7.29 -14.54
N ARG A 79 7.31 5.98 -14.73
CA ARG A 79 6.16 5.44 -15.46
C ARG A 79 4.86 5.73 -14.71
N VAL A 80 4.85 5.50 -13.40
CA VAL A 80 3.68 5.74 -12.56
C VAL A 80 3.29 7.22 -12.57
N ILE A 81 4.27 8.14 -12.53
CA ILE A 81 4.06 9.58 -12.64
C ILE A 81 3.43 9.95 -13.98
N THR A 82 3.89 9.34 -15.08
CA THR A 82 3.35 9.59 -16.42
C THR A 82 1.89 9.11 -16.54
N GLU A 83 1.52 8.05 -15.83
CA GLU A 83 0.17 7.48 -15.80
C GLU A 83 -0.74 8.12 -14.73
N LEU A 84 -0.31 9.19 -14.04
CA LEU A 84 -1.06 9.78 -12.92
C LEU A 84 -2.48 10.21 -13.31
N GLU A 85 -2.65 10.88 -14.45
CA GLU A 85 -3.96 11.37 -14.90
C GLU A 85 -4.97 10.22 -15.11
N ASP A 86 -4.50 9.05 -15.55
CA ASP A 86 -5.34 7.88 -15.80
C ASP A 86 -5.63 7.07 -14.51
N ARG A 87 -4.86 7.32 -13.45
CA ARG A 87 -4.90 6.55 -12.18
C ARG A 87 -5.55 7.28 -11.03
N VAL A 88 -5.87 8.56 -11.21
CA VAL A 88 -6.64 9.37 -10.26
C VAL A 88 -8.12 9.26 -10.61
N ASP A 89 -8.93 8.84 -9.65
CA ASP A 89 -10.39 8.76 -9.82
C ASP A 89 -11.10 10.09 -9.48
N ASP A 90 -12.41 10.12 -9.68
CA ASP A 90 -13.27 11.28 -9.40
C ASP A 90 -13.25 11.73 -7.91
N ASN A 91 -12.76 10.87 -7.01
CA ASN A 91 -12.64 11.15 -5.58
C ASN A 91 -11.25 11.65 -5.19
N CYS A 92 -10.41 12.02 -6.15
CA CYS A 92 -9.00 12.38 -5.96
C CYS A 92 -8.19 11.24 -5.30
N SER A 93 -8.59 9.98 -5.52
CA SER A 93 -7.85 8.81 -5.06
C SER A 93 -6.91 8.35 -6.16
N PHE A 94 -5.62 8.27 -5.85
CA PHE A 94 -4.61 7.72 -6.74
C PHE A 94 -4.34 6.25 -6.38
N SER A 95 -4.44 5.35 -7.37
CA SER A 95 -4.24 3.92 -7.16
C SER A 95 -3.12 3.33 -8.03
N PHE A 96 -2.28 2.50 -7.43
CA PHE A 96 -1.26 1.74 -8.14
C PHE A 96 -1.03 0.36 -7.50
N GLY A 97 -0.58 -0.59 -8.31
CA GLY A 97 -0.34 -1.98 -7.95
C GLY A 97 0.42 -2.70 -9.07
#